data_AF-A0A4Q4DXD7-F1
#
_entry.id   AF-A0A4Q4DXD7-F1
#
_cell.length_a   1.000
_cell.length_b   1.000
_cell.length_c   1.000
_cell.angle_alpha   90.00
_cell.angle_beta   90.00
_cell.angle_gamma   90.00
#
_symmetry.space_group_name_H-M   'P 1'
#
loop_
_entity.id
_entity.type
_entity.pdbx_description
1 polymer ?
#
loop_
_entity_poly.entity_id
_entity_poly.type
_entity_poly.pdbx_seq_one_letter_code
_entity_poly.pdbx_strand_id
1 'polypeptide(L)' 'MNNSANYAKQIKNAKRGGYTPTLAKDINKHKIQKALRLIEQWRSLAQELKPQMQFDMAFTLEECAQELDRILKNR' A
#
# COMPACT_ATOMS: atom_id res chain seq x y z
N MET A 1 19.75 -13.93 11.51
CA MET A 1 19.53 -14.48 10.15
C MET A 1 20.86 -14.91 9.55
N ASN A 2 20.99 -16.15 9.12
CA ASN A 2 22.27 -16.74 8.71
C ASN A 2 22.57 -16.44 7.22
N ASN A 3 22.99 -15.20 6.93
CA ASN A 3 23.25 -14.71 5.57
C ASN A 3 24.34 -15.53 4.84
N SER A 4 25.33 -16.04 5.57
CA SER A 4 26.42 -16.87 5.02
C SER A 4 25.91 -18.22 4.47
N ALA A 5 24.99 -18.88 5.19
CA ALA A 5 24.42 -20.17 4.78
C ALA A 5 23.56 -20.03 3.51
N ASN A 6 22.87 -18.90 3.36
CA ASN A 6 22.07 -18.59 2.16
C ASN A 6 22.96 -18.28 0.95
N TYR A 7 24.05 -17.54 1.16
CA TYR A 7 25.03 -17.25 0.11
C TYR A 7 25.69 -18.54 -0.42
N ALA A 8 26.13 -19.43 0.48
CA ALA A 8 26.73 -20.71 0.09
C ALA A 8 25.78 -21.59 -0.75
N LYS A 9 24.49 -21.63 -0.39
CA LYS A 9 23.45 -22.34 -1.18
C LYS A 9 23.25 -21.71 -2.56
N GLN A 10 23.22 -20.37 -2.65
CA GLN A 10 23.07 -19.67 -3.93
C GLN A 10 24.24 -19.95 -4.87
N ILE A 11 25.48 -19.89 -4.37
CA ILE A 11 26.68 -20.23 -5.16
C ILE A 11 26.65 -21.69 -5.62
N LYS A 12 26.23 -22.63 -4.75
CA LYS A 12 26.09 -24.05 -5.11
C LYS A 12 25.06 -24.28 -6.22
N ASN A 13 23.94 -23.57 -6.19
CA ASN A 13 22.89 -23.66 -7.21
C ASN A 13 23.33 -23.00 -8.53
N ALA A 14 24.02 -21.87 -8.47
CA ALA A 14 24.61 -21.22 -9.64
C ALA A 14 25.61 -22.15 -10.35
N LYS A 15 26.50 -22.80 -9.59
CA LYS A 15 27.46 -23.80 -10.11
C LYS A 15 26.82 -25.03 -10.77
N ARG A 16 25.54 -25.32 -10.47
CA ARG A 16 24.79 -26.44 -11.06
C ARG A 16 24.01 -26.06 -12.33
N GLY A 17 24.30 -24.89 -12.92
CA GLY A 17 23.58 -24.36 -14.09
C GLY A 17 22.32 -23.56 -13.73
N GLY A 18 22.09 -23.30 -12.44
CA GLY A 18 21.04 -22.41 -11.98
C GLY A 18 21.41 -20.93 -12.15
N TYR A 19 20.43 -20.05 -11.94
CA TYR A 19 20.63 -18.60 -12.03
C TYR A 19 21.67 -18.09 -11.02
N THR A 20 22.67 -17.34 -11.51
CA THR A 20 23.67 -16.69 -10.65
C THR A 20 23.11 -15.37 -10.12
N PRO A 21 23.00 -15.17 -8.79
CA PRO A 21 22.59 -13.90 -8.22
C PRO A 21 23.53 -12.78 -8.68
N THR A 22 22.95 -11.65 -9.09
CA THR A 22 23.70 -10.46 -9.49
C THR A 22 23.36 -9.31 -8.55
N LEU A 23 24.32 -8.39 -8.36
CA LEU A 23 24.11 -7.18 -7.57
C LEU A 23 22.87 -6.40 -8.06
N ALA A 24 22.64 -6.35 -9.37
CA ALA A 24 21.46 -5.72 -9.96
C ALA A 24 20.15 -6.39 -9.52
N LYS A 25 20.10 -7.73 -9.46
CA LYS A 25 18.90 -8.45 -8.98
C LYS A 25 18.62 -8.18 -7.52
N ASP A 26 19.65 -8.16 -6.67
CA ASP A 26 19.48 -7.90 -5.24
C ASP A 26 19.01 -6.46 -4.98
N ILE A 27 19.57 -5.48 -5.71
CA ILE A 27 19.09 -4.10 -5.69
C ILE A 27 17.63 -4.01 -6.13
N ASN A 28 17.26 -4.69 -7.23
CA ASN A 28 15.87 -4.68 -7.71
C ASN A 28 14.92 -5.35 -6.72
N LYS A 29 15.32 -6.46 -6.09
CA LYS A 29 14.54 -7.11 -5.03
C LYS A 29 14.30 -6.16 -3.86
N HIS A 30 15.33 -5.45 -3.41
CA HIS A 30 15.18 -4.47 -2.34
C HIS A 30 14.28 -3.29 -2.72
N LYS A 31 14.38 -2.79 -3.97
CA LYS A 31 13.48 -1.74 -4.48
C LYS A 31 12.01 -2.21 -4.47
N ILE A 32 11.74 -3.42 -4.96
CA ILE A 32 10.39 -4.01 -4.97
C ILE A 32 9.87 -4.17 -3.55
N GLN A 33 10.68 -4.69 -2.62
CA GLN A 33 10.29 -4.83 -1.22
C GLN A 33 9.96 -3.49 -0.56
N LYS A 34 10.75 -2.43 -0.83
CA LYS A 34 10.45 -1.08 -0.34
C LYS A 34 9.14 -0.56 -0.92
N ALA A 35 8.90 -0.72 -2.22
CA ALA A 35 7.66 -0.29 -2.87
C ALA A 35 6.43 -1.00 -2.28
N LEU A 36 6.49 -2.32 -2.09
CA LEU A 36 5.42 -3.08 -1.45
C LEU A 36 5.13 -2.58 -0.02
N ARG A 37 6.17 -2.28 0.76
CA ARG A 37 6.00 -1.74 2.12
C ARG A 37 5.32 -0.36 2.10
N LEU A 38 5.68 0.50 1.16
CA LEU A 38 5.04 1.81 1.00
C LEU A 38 3.56 1.67 0.61
N ILE A 39 3.23 0.74 -0.29
CA ILE A 39 1.85 0.45 -0.68
C ILE A 39 1.01 0.03 0.54
N GLU A 40 1.53 -0.85 1.39
CA GLU A 40 0.83 -1.27 2.62
C GLU A 40 0.64 -0.12 3.62
N GLN A 41 1.63 0.76 3.76
CA GLN A 41 1.50 1.95 4.61
C GLN A 41 0.42 2.91 4.07
N TRP A 42 0.38 3.12 2.75
CA TRP A 42 -0.68 3.92 2.13
C TRP A 42 -2.06 3.29 2.28
N ARG A 43 -2.17 1.95 2.21
CA ARG A 43 -3.42 1.24 2.48
C ARG A 43 -3.90 1.44 3.93
N SER A 44 -3.00 1.35 4.91
CA SER A 44 -3.33 1.62 6.33
C SER A 44 -3.83 3.05 6.50
N LEU A 45 -3.08 4.02 5.96
CA LEU A 45 -3.45 5.43 6.05
C LEU A 45 -4.82 5.71 5.41
N ALA A 46 -5.09 5.12 4.23
CA ALA A 46 -6.39 5.26 3.58
C ALA A 46 -7.54 4.65 4.41
N GLN A 47 -7.30 3.52 5.10
CA GLN A 47 -8.30 2.92 6.00
C GLN A 47 -8.54 3.80 7.24
N GLU A 48 -7.49 4.42 7.78
CA GLU A 48 -7.59 5.35 8.91
C GLU A 48 -8.34 6.65 8.54
N LEU A 49 -8.14 7.14 7.32
CA LEU A 49 -8.82 8.34 6.79
C LEU A 49 -10.27 8.07 6.34
N LYS A 50 -10.60 6.82 6.00
CA LYS A 50 -11.92 6.46 5.47
C LYS A 50 -13.10 6.88 6.37
N PRO A 51 -13.08 6.68 7.71
CA PRO A 51 -14.12 7.17 8.60
C PRO A 51 -14.25 8.69 8.56
N GLN A 52 -13.15 9.43 8.54
CA GLN A 52 -13.15 10.91 8.48
C GLN A 52 -13.82 11.38 7.18
N MET A 53 -13.45 10.80 6.04
CA MET A 53 -14.09 11.08 4.76
C MET A 53 -15.58 10.68 4.73
N GLN A 54 -15.97 9.62 5.45
CA GLN A 54 -17.38 9.24 5.58
C GLN A 54 -18.17 10.25 6.41
N PHE A 55 -17.57 10.80 7.48
CA PHE A 55 -18.18 11.88 8.25
C PHE A 55 -18.33 13.13 7.39
N ASP A 56 -17.29 13.55 6.68
CA ASP A 56 -17.35 14.73 5.79
C ASP A 56 -18.47 14.59 4.75
N MET A 57 -18.58 13.42 4.12
CA MET A 57 -19.64 13.13 3.15
C MET A 57 -21.04 13.11 3.79
N ALA A 58 -21.18 12.56 5.00
CA ALA A 58 -22.44 12.57 5.72
C ALA A 58 -22.89 13.98 6.11
N PHE A 59 -21.96 14.85 6.54
CA PHE A 59 -22.25 16.26 6.82
C PHE A 59 -22.72 16.99 5.56
N THR A 60 -22.03 16.83 4.44
CA THR A 60 -22.44 17.47 3.17
C THR A 60 -23.82 16.99 2.71
N LEU A 61 -24.13 15.69 2.86
CA LEU A 61 -25.45 15.16 2.51
C LEU A 61 -26.55 15.70 3.42
N GLU A 62 -26.28 15.85 4.71
CA GLU A 62 -27.22 16.44 5.67
C GLU A 62 -27.47 17.93 5.38
N GLU A 63 -26.44 18.70 5.04
CA GLU A 63 -26.60 20.11 4.62
C GLU A 63 -27.46 20.23 3.37
N CYS A 64 -27.20 19.41 2.35
CA CYS A 64 -28.00 19.34 1.13
C CYS A 64 -29.46 18.98 1.44
N ALA A 65 -29.69 18.00 2.32
CA ALA A 65 -31.04 17.61 2.73
C ALA A 65 -31.77 18.77 3.42
N GLN A 66 -31.11 19.48 4.33
CA GLN A 66 -31.67 20.63 5.03
C GLN A 66 -32.01 21.80 4.09
N GLU A 67 -31.17 22.08 3.10
CA GLU A 67 -31.46 23.09 2.08
C GLU A 67 -32.69 22.72 1.25
N LEU A 68 -32.76 21.47 0.79
CA LEU A 68 -33.90 20.96 0.03
C LEU A 68 -35.19 21.11 0.85
N ASP A 69 -35.15 20.74 2.13
CA ASP A 69 -36.29 20.83 3.04
C ASP A 69 -36.78 22.28 3.23
N ARG A 70 -35.85 23.26 3.31
CA ARG A 70 -36.18 24.69 3.35
C ARG A 70 -36.84 25.16 2.07
N ILE A 71 -36.31 24.76 0.91
CA ILE A 71 -36.87 25.11 -0.40
C ILE A 71 -38.30 24.57 -0.53
N LEU A 72 -38.53 23.33 -0.08
CA LEU A 72 -39.83 22.68 -0.15
C LEU A 72 -40.85 23.27 0.84
N LYS A 73 -40.43 23.67 2.04
CA LYS A 73 -41.31 24.27 3.07
C LYS A 73 -41.60 25.76 2.86
N ASN A 74 -40.82 26.46 2.05
CA ASN A 74 -41.04 27.86 1.68
C ASN A 74 -41.92 28.04 0.42
N ARG A 75 -42.62 26.98 -0.02
CA ARG A 75 -43.73 27.05 -0.99
C ARG A 75 -45.06 26.98 -0.25
#